data_AF-A0A357QNF3-F1
#
_entry.id   AF-A0A357QNF3-F1
#
_cell.length_a   1.000
_cell.length_b   1.000
_cell.length_c   1.000
_cell.angle_alpha   90.00
_cell.angle_beta   90.00
_cell.angle_gamma   90.00
#
_symmetry.space_group_name_H-M   'P 1'
#
loop_
_entity.id
_entity.type
_entity.pdbx_description
1 polymer ?
#
loop_
_entity_poly.entity_id
_entity_poly.type
_entity_poly.pdbx_seq_one_letter_code
_entity_poly.pdbx_strand_id
1 'polypeptide(L)'
;MTTLKTWGIYKGFNIQKDPRVKWTEPVCGECGGELLPWIDWVSHGCVAYCHACKTFHLVKSVFLPSPTAHIREEIEELQSHKVQLIHIEKYLDKPEMLWELHEKIPLKAEDAKICDQYLQKLLSVDSPETILLTHLFYSLLFNSEEISQTQIKDYLEFTLLHPHYLEVFQGYTLWLGEELDIAVFLEENYRNELTDALNELWQNNKTKFSPKEFKDRIGFYVPVYISFYESREEEFIEFTGKIRKRLF
;
A
#
# COMPACT_ATOMS: atom_id res chain seq x y z
N MET A 1 14.73 11.47 17.62
CA MET A 1 13.35 11.99 17.55
C MET A 1 12.63 11.08 16.58
N THR A 2 11.71 10.24 17.07
CA THR A 2 10.88 9.37 16.23
C THR A 2 9.88 10.25 15.50
N THR A 3 10.00 10.33 14.18
CA THR A 3 9.00 10.95 13.31
C THR A 3 7.68 10.21 13.56
N LEU A 4 6.61 10.94 13.89
CA LEU A 4 5.28 10.35 14.07
C LEU A 4 4.88 9.63 12.78
N LYS A 5 4.57 8.34 12.88
CA LYS A 5 4.11 7.51 11.76
C LYS A 5 2.69 7.95 11.38
N THR A 6 2.54 8.55 10.21
CA THR A 6 1.24 8.97 9.66
C THR A 6 1.10 8.53 8.21
N TRP A 7 1.71 7.39 7.85
CA TRP A 7 1.62 6.82 6.51
C TRP A 7 0.19 6.34 6.25
N GLY A 8 -0.29 6.54 5.02
CA GLY A 8 -1.69 6.30 4.66
C GLY A 8 -2.73 7.27 5.27
N ILE A 9 -2.37 8.31 6.05
CA ILE A 9 -3.36 9.29 6.55
C ILE A 9 -3.47 10.47 5.59
N TYR A 10 -4.32 10.36 4.57
CA TYR A 10 -4.62 11.47 3.67
C TYR A 10 -6.04 11.98 3.88
N LYS A 11 -6.17 13.28 4.18
CA LYS A 11 -7.46 13.93 4.53
C LYS A 11 -8.13 14.64 3.35
N GLY A 12 -7.84 14.26 2.11
CA GLY A 12 -8.54 14.85 0.98
C GLY A 12 -8.06 14.40 -0.39
N PHE A 13 -8.98 14.41 -1.35
CA PHE A 13 -8.72 14.12 -2.76
C PHE A 13 -7.96 15.23 -3.51
N ASN A 14 -7.55 16.31 -2.82
CA ASN A 14 -6.95 17.49 -3.42
C ASN A 14 -5.75 18.00 -2.59
N ILE A 15 -4.56 17.44 -2.82
CA ILE A 15 -3.33 17.85 -2.12
C ILE A 15 -2.76 19.15 -2.71
N GLN A 16 -3.06 19.48 -3.98
CA GLN A 16 -2.52 20.65 -4.67
C GLN A 16 -3.62 21.63 -5.09
N LYS A 17 -3.71 22.71 -4.30
CA LYS A 17 -4.50 23.91 -4.59
C LYS A 17 -3.96 24.67 -5.82
N ASP A 18 -3.85 24.06 -7.00
CA ASP A 18 -3.78 24.85 -8.24
C ASP A 18 -5.20 25.34 -8.54
N PRO A 19 -5.48 26.65 -8.34
CA PRO A 19 -6.83 27.19 -8.49
C PRO A 19 -7.33 27.15 -9.94
N ARG A 20 -6.47 26.82 -10.91
CA ARG A 20 -6.82 26.74 -12.34
C ARG A 20 -7.49 25.42 -12.69
N VAL A 21 -7.22 24.35 -11.94
CA VAL A 21 -7.81 23.03 -12.18
C VAL A 21 -9.16 22.96 -11.47
N LYS A 22 -10.22 22.63 -12.20
CA LYS A 22 -11.53 22.36 -11.60
C LYS A 22 -11.55 20.94 -11.05
N TRP A 23 -11.89 20.82 -9.77
CA TRP A 23 -12.00 19.56 -9.07
C TRP A 23 -13.46 19.28 -8.74
N THR A 24 -13.89 18.05 -8.98
CA THR A 24 -15.21 17.58 -8.54
C THR A 24 -14.97 16.51 -7.50
N GLU A 25 -15.30 16.75 -6.23
CA GLU A 25 -15.08 15.74 -5.18
C GLU A 25 -15.95 14.50 -5.44
N PRO A 26 -15.38 13.29 -5.36
CA PRO A 26 -16.14 12.06 -5.51
C PRO A 26 -17.12 11.89 -4.33
N VAL A 27 -18.34 11.45 -4.63
CA VAL A 27 -19.36 11.15 -3.63
C VAL A 27 -19.66 9.66 -3.61
N CYS A 28 -20.13 9.16 -2.47
CA CYS A 28 -20.52 7.78 -2.30
C CYS A 28 -21.63 7.38 -3.28
N GLY A 29 -21.41 6.31 -4.04
CA GLY A 29 -22.39 5.79 -4.99
C GLY A 29 -23.69 5.27 -4.34
N GLU A 30 -23.64 4.90 -3.06
CA GLU A 30 -24.78 4.31 -2.33
C GLU A 30 -25.66 5.37 -1.65
N CYS A 31 -25.06 6.37 -1.00
CA CYS A 31 -25.79 7.34 -0.19
C CYS A 31 -25.56 8.82 -0.58
N GLY A 32 -24.71 9.10 -1.56
CA GLY A 32 -24.33 10.46 -1.95
C GLY A 32 -23.49 11.22 -0.92
N GLY A 33 -23.08 10.57 0.17
CA GLY A 33 -22.24 11.16 1.21
C GLY A 33 -20.80 11.39 0.77
N GLU A 34 -20.05 12.13 1.60
CA GLU A 34 -18.62 12.35 1.43
C GLU A 34 -17.83 11.03 1.46
N LEU A 35 -16.78 10.99 0.64
CA LEU A 35 -15.77 9.93 0.66
C LEU A 35 -14.49 10.47 1.27
N LEU A 36 -13.79 9.64 2.04
CA LEU A 36 -12.49 9.96 2.63
C LEU A 36 -11.43 9.00 2.07
N PRO A 37 -10.39 9.48 1.38
CA PRO A 37 -9.39 8.61 0.76
C PRO A 37 -8.47 7.96 1.81
N TRP A 38 -8.04 6.74 1.54
CA TRP A 38 -7.04 5.99 2.31
C TRP A 38 -5.64 6.12 1.70
N ILE A 39 -5.50 6.26 0.38
CA ILE A 39 -4.21 6.19 -0.34
C ILE A 39 -3.96 7.48 -1.12
N ASP A 40 -2.68 7.88 -1.21
CA ASP A 40 -2.21 9.03 -1.99
C ASP A 40 -2.68 8.97 -3.45
N TRP A 41 -3.13 10.11 -3.96
CA TRP A 41 -3.86 10.25 -5.22
C TRP A 41 -2.94 10.41 -6.44
N VAL A 42 -1.62 10.26 -6.28
CA VAL A 42 -0.67 10.26 -7.41
C VAL A 42 -0.87 9.04 -8.32
N SER A 43 -1.73 8.08 -7.95
CA SER A 43 -2.01 6.87 -8.73
C SER A 43 -3.42 6.86 -9.37
N HIS A 44 -3.63 5.96 -10.33
CA HIS A 44 -4.82 5.87 -11.19
C HIS A 44 -6.14 5.53 -10.44
N GLY A 45 -6.12 5.43 -9.11
CA GLY A 45 -7.28 5.26 -8.23
C GLY A 45 -6.87 5.13 -6.76
N CYS A 46 -7.82 5.22 -5.84
CA CYS A 46 -7.60 5.01 -4.40
C CYS A 46 -8.77 4.27 -3.74
N VAL A 47 -8.51 3.71 -2.55
CA VAL A 47 -9.58 3.25 -1.66
C VAL A 47 -10.11 4.46 -0.89
N ALA A 48 -11.42 4.55 -0.72
CA ALA A 48 -12.06 5.59 0.08
C ALA A 48 -13.16 5.01 0.99
N TYR A 49 -13.40 5.67 2.12
CA TYR A 49 -14.42 5.28 3.08
C TYR A 49 -15.55 6.30 3.15
N CYS A 50 -16.80 5.84 3.31
CA CYS A 50 -17.95 6.70 3.52
C CYS A 50 -18.49 6.57 4.95
N HIS A 51 -18.38 7.61 5.79
CA HIS A 51 -18.93 7.57 7.15
C HIS A 51 -20.45 7.41 7.19
N ALA A 52 -21.17 7.96 6.21
CA ALA A 52 -22.64 7.97 6.22
C ALA A 52 -23.26 6.58 6.08
N CYS A 53 -22.63 5.70 5.29
CA CYS A 53 -23.11 4.32 5.07
C CYS A 53 -22.11 3.23 5.48
N LYS A 54 -20.94 3.61 6.02
CA LYS A 54 -19.91 2.71 6.57
C LYS A 54 -19.32 1.72 5.55
N THR A 55 -19.28 2.11 4.29
CA THR A 55 -18.79 1.26 3.19
C THR A 55 -17.47 1.78 2.63
N PHE A 56 -16.68 0.88 2.07
CA PHE A 56 -15.47 1.21 1.31
C PHE A 56 -15.74 1.22 -0.19
N HIS A 57 -15.05 2.12 -0.88
CA HIS A 57 -15.21 2.37 -2.31
C HIS A 57 -13.85 2.43 -2.98
N LEU A 58 -13.77 1.92 -4.20
CA LEU A 58 -12.72 2.26 -5.14
C LEU A 58 -13.12 3.56 -5.82
N VAL A 59 -12.28 4.59 -5.72
CA VAL A 59 -12.41 5.83 -6.46
C VAL A 59 -11.37 5.85 -7.54
N LYS A 60 -11.82 5.82 -8.79
CA LYS A 60 -10.98 5.98 -9.97
C LYS A 60 -11.09 7.40 -10.49
N SER A 61 -9.95 7.97 -10.83
CA SER A 61 -9.86 9.29 -11.43
C SER A 61 -9.56 9.18 -12.93
N VAL A 62 -10.23 10.01 -13.71
CA VAL A 62 -10.02 10.13 -15.16
C VAL A 62 -9.44 11.50 -15.41
N PHE A 63 -8.21 11.51 -15.89
CA PHE A 63 -7.46 12.71 -16.24
C PHE A 63 -7.45 12.92 -17.75
N LEU A 64 -7.56 14.17 -18.19
CA LEU A 64 -7.38 14.57 -19.58
C LEU A 64 -6.39 15.72 -19.67
N PRO A 65 -5.66 15.89 -20.79
CA PRO A 65 -4.86 17.07 -21.01
C PRO A 65 -5.68 18.34 -20.81
N SER A 66 -5.17 19.27 -20.01
CA SER A 66 -5.79 20.56 -19.77
C SER A 66 -5.96 21.28 -21.11
N PRO A 67 -7.18 21.69 -21.49
CA PRO A 67 -7.39 22.51 -22.69
C PRO A 67 -6.85 23.94 -22.51
N THR A 68 -6.46 24.32 -21.29
CA THR A 68 -6.00 25.67 -20.94
C THR A 68 -4.50 25.75 -20.63
N ALA A 69 -3.82 24.61 -20.51
CA ALA A 69 -2.37 24.56 -20.34
C ALA A 69 -1.62 24.82 -21.64
N HIS A 70 -0.46 25.47 -21.53
CA HIS A 70 0.42 25.73 -22.68
C HIS A 70 0.95 24.39 -23.22
N ILE A 71 1.15 24.23 -24.53
CA ILE A 71 1.61 22.98 -25.22
C ILE A 71 2.87 22.31 -24.61
N ARG A 72 3.64 23.01 -23.77
CA ARG A 72 4.84 22.49 -23.09
C ARG A 72 4.61 22.01 -21.66
N GLU A 73 3.47 22.36 -21.06
CA GLU A 73 3.08 21.93 -19.73
C GLU A 73 2.05 20.80 -19.93
N GLU A 74 2.47 19.55 -19.77
CA GLU A 74 1.58 18.38 -19.69
C GLU A 74 0.80 18.44 -18.36
N ILE A 75 -0.06 19.45 -18.21
CA ILE A 75 -0.97 19.55 -17.07
C ILE A 75 -2.19 18.73 -17.44
N GLU A 76 -2.46 17.67 -16.68
CA GLU A 76 -3.72 16.95 -16.77
C GLU A 76 -4.75 17.54 -15.80
N GLU A 77 -5.99 17.69 -16.27
CA GLU A 77 -7.15 18.07 -15.47
C GLU A 77 -7.99 16.85 -15.16
N LEU A 78 -8.49 16.78 -13.92
CA LEU A 78 -9.44 15.76 -13.50
C LEU A 78 -10.79 15.98 -14.18
N GLN A 79 -11.16 15.08 -15.08
CA GLN A 79 -12.41 15.17 -15.82
C GLN A 79 -13.57 14.55 -15.05
N SER A 80 -13.37 13.36 -14.47
CA SER A 80 -14.43 12.62 -13.81
C SER A 80 -13.88 11.60 -12.82
N HIS A 81 -14.80 11.10 -11.99
CA HIS A 81 -14.56 9.97 -11.11
C HIS A 81 -15.47 8.81 -11.48
N LYS A 82 -14.96 7.59 -11.29
CA LYS A 82 -15.80 6.39 -11.16
C LYS A 82 -15.68 5.89 -9.74
N VAL A 83 -16.82 5.72 -9.08
CA VAL A 83 -16.90 5.22 -7.71
C VAL A 83 -17.54 3.84 -7.76
N GLN A 84 -16.89 2.85 -7.14
CA GLN A 84 -17.36 1.47 -7.10
C GLN A 84 -17.29 0.93 -5.67
N LEU A 85 -18.38 0.31 -5.22
CA LEU A 85 -18.44 -0.35 -3.91
C LEU A 85 -17.45 -1.53 -3.83
N ILE A 86 -16.75 -1.64 -2.70
CA ILE A 86 -15.89 -2.78 -2.36
C ILE A 86 -16.66 -3.67 -1.38
N HIS A 87 -16.88 -4.93 -1.76
CA HIS A 87 -17.69 -5.89 -1.00
C HIS A 87 -16.90 -6.59 0.11
N ILE A 88 -16.36 -5.81 1.05
CA ILE A 88 -15.54 -6.33 2.15
C ILE A 88 -16.37 -6.96 3.29
N GLU A 89 -17.68 -6.75 3.32
CA GLU A 89 -18.61 -7.31 4.31
C GLU A 89 -18.60 -8.85 4.35
N LYS A 90 -18.13 -9.48 3.27
CA LYS A 90 -17.95 -10.94 3.20
C LYS A 90 -16.79 -11.44 4.06
N TYR A 91 -15.86 -10.56 4.42
CA TYR A 91 -14.60 -10.88 5.10
C TYR A 91 -14.46 -10.14 6.44
N LEU A 92 -15.19 -9.05 6.63
CA LEU A 92 -15.24 -8.26 7.85
C LEU A 92 -16.70 -7.99 8.26
N ASP A 93 -17.11 -8.50 9.42
CA ASP A 93 -18.46 -8.28 9.96
C ASP A 93 -18.75 -6.80 10.27
N LYS A 94 -17.71 -6.02 10.54
CA LYS A 94 -17.77 -4.59 10.88
C LYS A 94 -16.75 -3.82 10.07
N PRO A 95 -17.00 -3.55 8.78
CA PRO A 95 -16.03 -2.91 7.92
C PRO A 95 -15.59 -1.53 8.45
N GLU A 96 -16.47 -0.79 9.14
CA GLU A 96 -16.12 0.48 9.77
C GLU A 96 -14.93 0.40 10.73
N MET A 97 -14.68 -0.77 11.34
CA MET A 97 -13.58 -0.94 12.29
C MET A 97 -12.22 -0.72 11.63
N LEU A 98 -12.11 -1.00 10.33
CA LEU A 98 -10.88 -0.79 9.57
C LEU A 98 -10.56 0.70 9.50
N TRP A 99 -11.58 1.54 9.27
CA TRP A 99 -11.45 2.99 9.30
C TRP A 99 -11.22 3.52 10.72
N GLU A 100 -11.90 2.98 11.72
CA GLU A 100 -11.68 3.36 13.13
C GLU A 100 -10.24 3.06 13.59
N LEU A 101 -9.60 2.00 13.08
CA LEU A 101 -8.19 1.72 13.31
C LEU A 101 -7.30 2.73 12.58
N HIS A 102 -7.61 3.05 11.33
CA HIS A 102 -6.90 4.07 10.55
C HIS A 102 -6.87 5.43 11.25
N GLU A 103 -7.99 5.86 11.82
CA GLU A 103 -8.09 7.13 12.55
C GLU A 103 -7.28 7.17 13.86
N LYS A 104 -6.85 6.00 14.36
CA LYS A 104 -6.06 5.87 15.60
C LYS A 104 -4.55 5.85 15.37
N ILE A 105 -4.06 5.85 14.14
CA ILE A 105 -2.61 5.83 13.85
C ILE A 105 -1.89 6.97 14.62
N PRO A 106 -0.77 6.70 15.32
CA PRO A 106 -0.09 5.40 15.47
C PRO A 106 -0.86 4.43 16.37
N LEU A 107 -0.90 3.16 15.95
CA LEU A 107 -1.65 2.12 16.67
C LEU A 107 -0.98 1.72 17.99
N LYS A 108 -1.80 1.46 19.00
CA LYS A 108 -1.37 0.83 20.26
C LYS A 108 -1.24 -0.69 20.09
N ALA A 109 -0.58 -1.33 21.04
CA ALA A 109 -0.40 -2.79 21.07
C ALA A 109 -1.72 -3.58 20.99
N GLU A 110 -2.80 -3.09 21.61
CA GLU A 110 -4.13 -3.71 21.49
C GLU A 110 -4.71 -3.63 20.07
N ASP A 111 -4.57 -2.49 19.40
CA ASP A 111 -5.03 -2.28 18.02
C ASP A 111 -4.18 -3.11 17.03
N ALA A 112 -2.88 -3.23 17.27
CA ALA A 112 -1.97 -4.07 16.47
C ALA A 112 -2.36 -5.56 16.56
N LYS A 113 -2.72 -6.05 17.76
CA LYS A 113 -3.22 -7.43 17.94
C LYS A 113 -4.52 -7.69 17.17
N ILE A 114 -5.40 -6.68 17.09
CA ILE A 114 -6.62 -6.78 16.28
C ILE A 114 -6.25 -6.94 14.80
N CYS A 115 -5.35 -6.10 14.29
CA CYS A 115 -4.87 -6.19 12.90
C CYS A 115 -4.30 -7.59 12.60
N ASP A 116 -3.44 -8.10 13.48
CA ASP A 116 -2.80 -9.42 13.34
C ASP A 116 -3.84 -10.56 13.28
N GLN A 117 -4.87 -10.53 14.14
CA GLN A 117 -5.94 -11.52 14.11
C GLN A 117 -6.72 -11.55 12.79
N TYR A 118 -6.90 -10.39 12.15
CA TYR A 118 -7.55 -10.31 10.83
C TYR A 118 -6.62 -10.78 9.72
N LEU A 119 -5.35 -10.39 9.74
CA LEU A 119 -4.35 -10.87 8.79
C LEU A 119 -4.31 -12.40 8.75
N GLN A 120 -4.23 -13.07 9.91
CA GLN A 120 -4.18 -14.53 9.96
C GLN A 120 -5.43 -15.22 9.37
N LYS A 121 -6.59 -14.56 9.38
CA LYS A 121 -7.80 -15.07 8.72
C LYS A 121 -7.75 -14.87 7.21
N LEU A 122 -7.28 -13.70 6.77
CA LEU A 122 -7.28 -13.28 5.37
C LEU A 122 -6.19 -13.97 4.53
N LEU A 123 -5.03 -14.27 5.11
CA LEU A 123 -3.88 -14.87 4.42
C LEU A 123 -4.19 -16.24 3.77
N SER A 124 -5.26 -16.91 4.19
CA SER A 124 -5.71 -18.19 3.63
C SER A 124 -6.66 -18.07 2.43
N VAL A 125 -7.09 -16.85 2.08
CA VAL A 125 -8.12 -16.61 1.06
C VAL A 125 -7.55 -15.78 -0.07
N ASP A 126 -7.52 -16.36 -1.27
CA ASP A 126 -6.98 -15.72 -2.48
C ASP A 126 -8.12 -15.10 -3.31
N SER A 127 -8.47 -13.85 -2.99
CA SER A 127 -9.45 -13.05 -3.73
C SER A 127 -9.01 -11.59 -3.80
N PRO A 128 -9.44 -10.80 -4.80
CA PRO A 128 -9.05 -9.40 -4.90
C PRO A 128 -9.34 -8.60 -3.63
N GLU A 129 -10.52 -8.78 -3.03
CA GLU A 129 -10.93 -8.09 -1.80
C GLU A 129 -10.09 -8.50 -0.59
N THR A 130 -9.72 -9.78 -0.45
CA THR A 130 -8.88 -10.23 0.67
C THR A 130 -7.43 -9.82 0.51
N ILE A 131 -6.91 -9.76 -0.72
CA ILE A 131 -5.58 -9.20 -1.00
C ILE A 131 -5.56 -7.72 -0.64
N LEU A 132 -6.59 -6.96 -1.05
CA LEU A 132 -6.73 -5.55 -0.71
C LEU A 132 -6.76 -5.33 0.81
N LEU A 133 -7.63 -6.06 1.51
CA LEU A 133 -7.76 -5.97 2.97
C LEU A 133 -6.43 -6.32 3.66
N THR A 134 -5.73 -7.36 3.21
CA THR A 134 -4.43 -7.75 3.76
C THR A 134 -3.41 -6.62 3.64
N HIS A 135 -3.31 -5.97 2.48
CA HIS A 135 -2.45 -4.79 2.30
C HIS A 135 -2.85 -3.63 3.23
N LEU A 136 -4.15 -3.32 3.36
CA LEU A 136 -4.63 -2.26 4.25
C LEU A 136 -4.30 -2.57 5.73
N PHE A 137 -4.48 -3.81 6.18
CA PHE A 137 -4.13 -4.21 7.54
C PHE A 137 -2.62 -4.19 7.79
N TYR A 138 -1.78 -4.57 6.82
CA TYR A 138 -0.33 -4.41 6.96
C TYR A 138 0.07 -2.94 7.06
N SER A 139 -0.52 -2.06 6.24
CA SER A 139 -0.30 -0.60 6.33
C SER A 139 -0.61 -0.07 7.73
N LEU A 140 -1.73 -0.50 8.32
CA LEU A 140 -2.07 -0.20 9.72
C LEU A 140 -1.05 -0.77 10.72
N LEU A 141 -0.68 -2.04 10.55
CA LEU A 141 0.22 -2.75 11.46
C LEU A 141 1.62 -2.13 11.49
N PHE A 142 2.17 -1.72 10.34
CA PHE A 142 3.47 -1.05 10.27
C PHE A 142 3.47 0.36 10.89
N ASN A 143 2.29 0.97 11.05
CA ASN A 143 2.08 2.19 11.82
C ASN A 143 2.00 1.95 13.36
N SER A 144 2.13 0.72 13.86
CA SER A 144 2.19 0.41 15.30
C SER A 144 3.58 0.63 15.89
N GLU A 145 3.70 0.80 17.22
CA GLU A 145 4.98 1.07 17.89
C GLU A 145 6.01 -0.05 17.71
N GLU A 146 5.57 -1.32 17.71
CA GLU A 146 6.42 -2.50 17.59
C GLU A 146 5.80 -3.54 16.65
N ILE A 147 6.64 -4.08 15.77
CA ILE A 147 6.33 -5.24 14.93
C ILE A 147 7.26 -6.41 15.23
N SER A 148 6.78 -7.62 15.02
CA SER A 148 7.57 -8.85 15.21
C SER A 148 8.29 -9.29 13.93
N GLN A 149 9.37 -10.05 14.08
CA GLN A 149 10.07 -10.67 12.95
C GLN A 149 9.15 -11.57 12.12
N THR A 150 8.22 -12.28 12.76
CA THR A 150 7.22 -13.10 12.05
C THR A 150 6.33 -12.24 11.16
N GLN A 151 5.86 -11.09 11.65
CA GLN A 151 5.03 -10.19 10.84
C GLN A 151 5.78 -9.59 9.65
N ILE A 152 7.08 -9.31 9.81
CA ILE A 152 7.93 -8.92 8.67
C ILE A 152 7.94 -10.04 7.65
N LYS A 153 8.29 -11.28 8.05
CA LYS A 153 8.36 -12.44 7.17
C LYS A 153 7.03 -12.71 6.45
N ASP A 154 5.92 -12.75 7.18
CA ASP A 154 4.58 -12.99 6.63
C ASP A 154 4.23 -11.93 5.58
N TYR A 155 4.59 -10.66 5.84
CA TYR A 155 4.43 -9.59 4.86
C TYR A 155 5.28 -9.82 3.60
N LEU A 156 6.57 -10.17 3.74
CA LEU A 156 7.43 -10.45 2.57
C LEU A 156 6.91 -11.64 1.75
N GLU A 157 6.43 -12.69 2.41
CA GLU A 157 5.83 -13.86 1.76
C GLU A 157 4.55 -13.48 1.01
N PHE A 158 3.71 -12.67 1.64
CA PHE A 158 2.49 -12.16 1.02
C PHE A 158 2.80 -11.31 -0.22
N THR A 159 3.73 -10.36 -0.16
CA THR A 159 4.04 -9.48 -1.31
C THR A 159 4.75 -10.20 -2.44
N LEU A 160 5.53 -11.25 -2.15
CA LEU A 160 6.09 -12.12 -3.19
C LEU A 160 5.00 -12.77 -4.08
N LEU A 161 3.86 -13.11 -3.47
CA LEU A 161 2.72 -13.71 -4.16
C LEU A 161 1.79 -12.65 -4.75
N HIS A 162 1.56 -11.57 -4.00
CA HIS A 162 0.59 -10.51 -4.27
C HIS A 162 1.29 -9.14 -4.22
N PRO A 163 1.95 -8.73 -5.31
CA PRO A 163 2.66 -7.45 -5.34
C PRO A 163 1.72 -6.27 -5.02
N HIS A 164 2.31 -5.10 -4.69
CA HIS A 164 1.59 -3.87 -4.30
C HIS A 164 0.74 -3.20 -5.40
N TYR A 165 0.49 -3.95 -6.47
CA TYR A 165 -0.48 -3.62 -7.49
C TYR A 165 -1.57 -4.68 -7.49
N LEU A 166 -2.81 -4.23 -7.36
CA LEU A 166 -3.95 -5.12 -7.46
C LEU A 166 -4.64 -4.87 -8.79
N GLU A 167 -4.69 -5.88 -9.66
CA GLU A 167 -5.60 -5.86 -10.82
C GLU A 167 -7.03 -6.08 -10.31
N VAL A 168 -7.62 -5.02 -9.78
CA VAL A 168 -9.00 -5.05 -9.28
C VAL A 168 -9.95 -4.65 -10.39
N PHE A 169 -10.92 -5.53 -10.65
CA PHE A 169 -12.16 -5.27 -11.37
C PHE A 169 -12.01 -4.63 -12.78
N GLN A 170 -12.27 -5.44 -13.82
CA GLN A 170 -12.34 -4.98 -15.22
C GLN A 170 -11.01 -4.44 -15.80
N GLY A 171 -9.87 -4.95 -15.33
CA GLY A 171 -8.56 -4.71 -15.96
C GLY A 171 -7.84 -3.42 -15.53
N TYR A 172 -8.11 -2.92 -14.32
CA TYR A 172 -7.41 -1.75 -13.77
C TYR A 172 -6.49 -2.13 -12.62
N THR A 173 -5.37 -1.42 -12.55
CA THR A 173 -4.33 -1.62 -11.54
C THR A 173 -4.45 -0.55 -10.46
N LEU A 174 -4.80 -0.95 -9.24
CA LEU A 174 -4.74 -0.11 -8.05
C LEU A 174 -3.34 -0.22 -7.44
N TRP A 175 -2.66 0.92 -7.28
CA TRP A 175 -1.39 0.98 -6.56
C TRP A 175 -1.66 1.25 -5.09
N LEU A 176 -1.06 0.46 -4.20
CA LEU A 176 -1.32 0.54 -2.76
C LEU A 176 -0.32 1.41 -1.98
N GLY A 177 0.65 2.03 -2.66
CA GLY A 177 1.26 3.32 -2.33
C GLY A 177 2.25 3.41 -1.16
N GLU A 178 2.24 2.46 -0.24
CA GLU A 178 2.98 2.60 1.03
C GLU A 178 4.29 1.78 1.03
N GLU A 179 4.67 1.13 -0.08
CA GLU A 179 5.82 0.22 -0.12
C GLU A 179 7.16 0.91 0.16
N LEU A 180 7.32 2.17 -0.27
CA LEU A 180 8.54 2.94 -0.01
C LEU A 180 8.64 3.33 1.47
N ASP A 181 7.55 3.83 2.04
CA ASP A 181 7.49 4.22 3.45
C ASP A 181 7.69 3.02 4.38
N ILE A 182 7.04 1.89 4.07
CA ILE A 182 7.25 0.62 4.78
C ILE A 182 8.70 0.13 4.61
N ALA A 183 9.30 0.25 3.43
CA ALA A 183 10.68 -0.16 3.23
C ALA A 183 11.68 0.67 4.04
N VAL A 184 11.52 2.00 4.02
CA VAL A 184 12.34 2.93 4.82
C VAL A 184 12.18 2.62 6.30
N PHE A 185 10.96 2.40 6.75
CA PHE A 185 10.66 2.01 8.13
C PHE A 185 11.44 0.77 8.57
N LEU A 186 11.35 -0.30 7.78
CA LEU A 186 11.96 -1.58 8.08
C LEU A 186 13.49 -1.47 8.03
N GLU A 187 14.06 -0.71 7.10
CA GLU A 187 15.51 -0.48 7.02
C GLU A 187 16.06 0.31 8.21
N GLU A 188 15.30 1.30 8.70
CA GLU A 188 15.71 2.14 9.82
C GLU A 188 15.58 1.43 11.17
N ASN A 189 14.55 0.60 11.35
CA ASN A 189 14.17 0.07 12.67
C ASN A 189 14.39 -1.45 12.83
N TYR A 190 14.37 -2.21 11.72
CA TYR A 190 14.36 -3.69 11.72
C TYR A 190 15.32 -4.27 10.69
N ARG A 191 16.47 -3.62 10.48
CA ARG A 191 17.38 -3.93 9.37
C ARG A 191 17.86 -5.38 9.35
N ASN A 192 18.22 -5.92 10.51
CA ASN A 192 18.76 -7.27 10.62
C ASN A 192 17.66 -8.30 10.35
N GLU A 193 16.51 -8.11 10.97
CA GLU A 193 15.31 -8.93 10.83
C GLU A 193 14.82 -8.96 9.37
N LEU A 194 14.80 -7.79 8.71
CA LEU A 194 14.48 -7.66 7.30
C LEU A 194 15.47 -8.44 6.42
N THR A 195 16.77 -8.29 6.68
CA THR A 195 17.83 -8.98 5.89
C THR A 195 17.75 -10.49 6.05
N ASP A 196 17.56 -10.97 7.28
CA ASP A 196 17.44 -12.39 7.56
C ASP A 196 16.18 -12.98 6.92
N ALA A 197 15.04 -12.29 7.02
CA ALA A 197 13.79 -12.72 6.41
C ALA A 197 13.88 -12.75 4.87
N LEU A 198 14.50 -11.74 4.25
CA LEU A 198 14.73 -11.70 2.79
C LEU A 198 15.66 -12.84 2.34
N ASN A 199 16.74 -13.10 3.07
CA ASN A 199 17.64 -14.19 2.73
C ASN A 199 16.95 -15.55 2.87
N GLU A 200 16.20 -15.78 3.96
CA GLU A 200 15.44 -17.01 4.13
C GLU A 200 14.43 -17.19 2.97
N LEU A 201 13.67 -16.15 2.65
CA LEU A 201 12.68 -16.17 1.59
C LEU A 201 13.30 -16.43 0.21
N TRP A 202 14.46 -15.83 -0.07
CA TRP A 202 15.25 -16.10 -1.27
C TRP A 202 15.70 -17.55 -1.34
N GLN A 203 16.32 -18.09 -0.28
CA GLN A 203 16.80 -19.47 -0.27
C GLN A 203 15.67 -20.48 -0.53
N ASN A 204 14.47 -20.20 0.00
CA ASN A 204 13.29 -21.04 -0.19
C ASN A 204 12.68 -20.95 -1.60
N ASN A 205 12.99 -19.91 -2.38
CA ASN A 205 12.33 -19.65 -3.65
C ASN A 205 13.28 -19.41 -4.85
N LYS A 206 14.61 -19.47 -4.67
CA LYS A 206 15.62 -19.23 -5.72
C LYS A 206 15.56 -20.20 -6.91
N THR A 207 14.89 -21.36 -6.74
CA THR A 207 14.64 -22.32 -7.83
C THR A 207 13.35 -22.03 -8.60
N LYS A 208 12.46 -21.19 -8.07
CA LYS A 208 11.16 -20.85 -8.66
C LYS A 208 11.15 -19.51 -9.37
N PHE A 209 11.91 -18.55 -8.86
CA PHE A 209 11.97 -17.19 -9.41
C PHE A 209 13.40 -16.85 -9.77
N SER A 210 13.59 -16.22 -10.92
CA SER A 210 14.85 -15.53 -11.20
C SER A 210 15.06 -14.38 -10.20
N PRO A 211 16.32 -13.93 -9.98
CA PRO A 211 16.58 -12.79 -9.11
C PRO A 211 15.78 -11.53 -9.48
N LYS A 212 15.54 -11.32 -10.78
CA LYS A 212 14.73 -10.21 -11.28
C LYS A 212 13.25 -10.36 -10.89
N GLU A 213 12.65 -11.52 -11.13
CA GLU A 213 11.24 -11.76 -10.81
C GLU A 213 10.98 -11.72 -9.30
N PHE A 214 11.88 -12.26 -8.49
CA PHE A 214 11.79 -12.19 -7.04
C PHE A 214 11.76 -10.73 -6.57
N LYS A 215 12.69 -9.92 -7.06
CA LYS A 215 12.75 -8.48 -6.78
C LYS A 215 11.49 -7.74 -7.22
N ASP A 216 11.04 -7.96 -8.45
CA ASP A 216 9.87 -7.26 -9.00
C ASP A 216 8.58 -7.60 -8.24
N ARG A 217 8.47 -8.83 -7.71
CA ARG A 217 7.30 -9.29 -6.94
C ARG A 217 7.27 -8.73 -5.53
N ILE A 218 8.40 -8.85 -4.82
CA ILE A 218 8.56 -8.37 -3.46
C ILE A 218 8.16 -6.89 -3.32
N GLY A 219 8.39 -6.09 -4.37
CA GLY A 219 7.68 -4.82 -4.55
C GLY A 219 8.15 -3.67 -3.63
N PHE A 220 9.01 -3.93 -2.65
CA PHE A 220 9.70 -2.89 -1.88
C PHE A 220 11.18 -2.82 -2.23
N TYR A 221 11.67 -1.58 -2.31
CA TYR A 221 13.05 -1.25 -2.57
C TYR A 221 13.78 -1.16 -1.24
N VAL A 222 14.77 -2.03 -0.99
CA VAL A 222 15.68 -1.96 0.18
C VAL A 222 17.00 -1.25 -0.21
N PRO A 223 17.26 0.00 0.22
CA PRO A 223 18.53 0.75 0.02
C PRO A 223 19.61 0.37 1.07
N VAL A 224 20.87 0.87 1.16
CA VAL A 224 21.95 1.28 0.23
C VAL A 224 23.28 0.55 0.59
N TYR A 225 23.37 -0.13 1.74
CA TYR A 225 24.65 -0.54 2.33
C TYR A 225 25.06 -1.97 1.95
N ILE A 226 25.81 -2.09 0.84
CA ILE A 226 26.40 -3.36 0.34
C ILE A 226 27.16 -4.12 1.44
N SER A 227 27.81 -3.40 2.36
CA SER A 227 28.68 -3.98 3.39
C SER A 227 28.00 -4.96 4.36
N PHE A 228 26.68 -4.92 4.49
CA PHE A 228 25.94 -5.87 5.34
C PHE A 228 25.63 -7.20 4.63
N TYR A 229 25.62 -7.20 3.29
CA TYR A 229 25.32 -8.39 2.50
C TYR A 229 26.58 -9.18 2.16
N GLU A 230 27.78 -8.63 2.37
CA GLU A 230 29.08 -9.23 2.02
C GLU A 230 29.32 -10.63 2.62
N SER A 231 28.57 -11.00 3.66
CA SER A 231 28.61 -12.35 4.26
C SER A 231 27.68 -13.38 3.60
N ARG A 232 26.90 -12.98 2.59
CA ARG A 232 25.88 -13.81 1.92
C ARG A 232 26.35 -14.30 0.53
N GLU A 233 25.59 -15.19 -0.09
CA GLU A 233 25.87 -15.70 -1.43
C GLU A 233 25.93 -14.57 -2.47
N GLU A 234 26.85 -14.66 -3.43
CA GLU A 234 27.11 -13.60 -4.42
C GLU A 234 25.86 -13.23 -5.25
N GLU A 235 25.04 -14.21 -5.61
CA GLU A 235 23.75 -13.99 -6.30
C GLU A 235 22.76 -13.16 -5.45
N PHE A 236 22.77 -13.33 -4.13
CA PHE A 236 21.94 -12.56 -3.21
C PHE A 236 22.44 -11.12 -3.09
N ILE A 237 23.76 -10.94 -3.02
CA ILE A 237 24.41 -9.63 -3.00
C ILE A 237 24.13 -8.87 -4.30
N GLU A 238 24.12 -9.54 -5.45
CA GLU A 238 23.93 -8.90 -6.74
C GLU A 238 22.55 -8.24 -6.88
N PHE A 239 21.48 -8.89 -6.42
CA PHE A 239 20.13 -8.32 -6.54
C PHE A 239 19.86 -7.26 -5.46
N THR A 240 20.37 -7.44 -4.24
CA THR A 240 20.24 -6.47 -3.14
C THR A 240 21.11 -5.23 -3.35
N GLY A 241 22.30 -5.38 -3.97
CA GLY A 241 23.26 -4.30 -4.24
C GLY A 241 22.90 -3.38 -5.42
N LYS A 242 21.97 -3.77 -6.30
CA LYS A 242 21.50 -2.97 -7.45
C LYS A 242 20.21 -2.18 -7.17
N ILE A 243 19.83 -2.02 -5.91
CA ILE A 243 18.61 -1.30 -5.52
C ILE A 243 18.90 0.20 -5.44
N ARG A 244 18.79 0.88 -6.59
CA ARG A 244 18.71 2.34 -6.65
C ARG A 244 17.26 2.76 -6.77
N LYS A 245 16.86 3.72 -5.92
CA LYS A 245 15.67 4.55 -6.01
C LYS A 245 15.24 4.76 -7.48
N ARG A 246 14.07 4.28 -7.86
CA ARG A 246 13.30 4.81 -8.98
C ARG A 246 11.87 5.04 -8.50
N LEU A 247 11.64 6.25 -7.99
CA LEU A 247 10.37 6.91 -8.17
C LEU A 247 10.46 7.53 -9.57
N PHE A 248 9.96 6.80 -10.56
CA PHE A 248 9.81 7.19 -11.96
C PHE A 248 11.12 7.37 -12.77
#